data_AF-A0A7Y3TH12-F1
#
_entry.id   AF-A0A7Y3TH12-F1
#
_cell.length_a   1.000
_cell.length_b   1.000
_cell.length_c   1.000
_cell.angle_alpha   90.00
_cell.angle_beta   90.00
_cell.angle_gamma   90.00
#
_symmetry.space_group_name_H-M   'P 1'
#
loop_
_entity.id
_entity.type
_entity.pdbx_description
1 polymer ?
#
loop_
_entity_poly.entity_id
_entity_poly.type
_entity_poly.pdbx_seq_one_letter_code
_entity_poly.pdbx_strand_id
1 'polypeptide(L)'
;MNSKKRNLINILIGIILILFGYYLNSLNVPLLHYMGLLMIIYGSFVSVVKTLKITFLNNGKFKAIRRFEENNNLLLPNSIKEILEFRIKHNKEVIFEVPYFGKFNVLNYNSKDNNFNNPSFLKEEIINLINREFYPVFRVQNIIPIASNNMFGALFVEENKSEIVYIDLDNSNFKPLILDKKIDFYLDVNKLSLQNNSYHYNALEKLENIISDKEFFYDVPDGIFEGRDYLEIFEKSFNLLDISIDYSITAIEEKEDKYIIELEIENKIFKTFFQKYSHYIDNERITIVLNEILELTEANVQKKFYLLSYEFCDFGIVLADQSTYEKLKENGCIDFDFENQKLTAEEIKSIRKYSDLSTEIDNIEFHIKVVKKSNNKDFKKGKQYHFSYQTKYLFDTDGLNLIKEKLNIIIVKIELGYEIFFKN
;
A
#
# COMPACT_ATOMS: atom_id res chain seq x y z
N MET A 1 2.96 12.78 41.23
CA MET A 1 4.32 12.66 40.66
C MET A 1 4.39 11.47 39.71
N ASN A 2 4.83 11.64 38.46
CA ASN A 2 4.84 10.58 37.43
C ASN A 2 5.65 9.35 37.90
N SER A 3 5.14 8.13 37.71
CA SER A 3 5.73 6.86 38.22
C SER A 3 7.22 6.71 37.84
N LYS A 4 7.59 7.19 36.65
CA LYS A 4 8.97 7.23 36.14
C LYS A 4 9.87 8.16 36.96
N LYS A 5 9.40 9.38 37.28
CA LYS A 5 10.13 10.35 38.12
C LYS A 5 10.39 9.79 39.52
N ARG A 6 9.40 9.10 40.11
CA ARG A 6 9.56 8.44 41.43
C ARG A 6 10.61 7.33 41.41
N ASN A 7 10.67 6.52 40.35
CA ASN A 7 11.67 5.47 40.25
C ASN A 7 13.09 6.03 40.03
N LEU A 8 13.23 7.13 39.27
CA LEU A 8 14.50 7.83 39.05
C LEU A 8 15.06 8.44 40.35
N ILE A 9 14.20 9.07 41.16
CA ILE A 9 14.56 9.58 42.49
C ILE A 9 15.02 8.43 43.41
N ASN A 10 14.38 7.27 43.36
CA ASN A 10 14.80 6.12 44.15
C ASN A 10 16.15 5.53 43.73
N ILE A 11 16.52 5.62 42.45
CA ILE A 11 17.87 5.24 41.98
C ILE A 11 18.90 6.22 42.55
N LEU A 12 18.62 7.52 42.51
CA LEU A 12 19.50 8.53 43.12
C LEU A 12 19.69 8.30 44.63
N ILE A 13 18.61 7.99 45.35
CA ILE A 13 18.68 7.62 46.77
C ILE A 13 19.55 6.36 46.96
N GLY A 14 19.39 5.35 46.11
CA GLY A 14 20.22 4.14 46.13
C GLY A 14 21.71 4.43 45.92
N ILE A 15 22.06 5.31 44.98
CA ILE A 15 23.44 5.74 44.71
C ILE A 15 24.02 6.50 45.92
N ILE A 16 23.24 7.41 46.53
CA ILE A 16 23.67 8.15 47.72
C ILE A 16 23.95 7.20 48.88
N LEU A 17 23.10 6.18 49.08
CA LEU A 17 23.29 5.16 50.11
C LEU A 17 24.53 4.30 49.86
N ILE A 18 24.85 3.99 48.60
CA ILE A 18 26.09 3.28 48.24
C ILE A 18 27.32 4.14 48.57
N LEU A 19 27.32 5.42 48.18
CA LEU A 19 28.44 6.33 48.41
C LEU A 19 28.67 6.58 49.91
N PHE A 20 27.58 6.84 50.65
CA PHE A 20 27.66 7.04 52.10
C PHE A 20 28.03 5.74 52.84
N GLY A 21 27.50 4.60 52.39
CA GLY A 21 27.87 3.29 52.92
C GLY A 21 29.35 2.97 52.69
N TYR A 22 29.90 3.30 51.51
CA TYR A 22 31.32 3.14 51.20
C TYR A 22 32.22 4.00 52.11
N TYR A 23 31.81 5.25 52.34
CA TYR A 23 32.49 6.13 53.29
C TYR A 23 32.50 5.55 54.71
N LEU A 24 31.34 5.13 55.24
CA LEU A 24 31.25 4.50 56.57
C LEU A 24 32.07 3.20 56.68
N ASN A 25 32.08 2.40 55.61
CA ASN A 25 32.86 1.16 55.54
C ASN A 25 34.37 1.42 55.66
N SER A 26 34.85 2.57 55.19
CA SER A 26 36.27 2.96 55.19
C SER A 26 36.79 3.48 56.54
N LEU A 27 35.90 3.80 57.49
CA LEU A 27 36.29 4.40 58.78
C LEU A 27 36.89 3.41 59.78
N ASN A 28 37.00 2.11 59.44
CA ASN A 28 37.61 1.04 60.26
C ASN A 28 37.10 0.91 61.72
N VAL A 29 35.92 1.47 62.03
CA VAL A 29 35.21 1.25 63.29
C VAL A 29 34.22 0.10 63.09
N PRO A 30 34.26 -1.00 63.89
CA PRO A 30 33.48 -2.22 63.61
C PRO A 30 31.98 -1.96 63.37
N LEU A 31 31.33 -1.15 64.22
CA LEU A 31 29.92 -0.82 64.09
C LEU A 31 29.62 -0.05 62.78
N LEU A 32 30.42 0.98 62.48
CA LEU A 32 30.26 1.80 61.27
C LEU A 32 30.58 1.02 60.01
N HIS A 33 31.51 0.07 60.09
CA HIS A 33 31.87 -0.82 59.01
C HIS A 33 30.69 -1.71 58.61
N TYR A 34 30.06 -2.39 59.57
CA TYR A 34 28.87 -3.21 59.30
C TYR A 34 27.66 -2.37 58.85
N MET A 35 27.45 -1.17 59.42
CA MET A 35 26.42 -0.25 58.94
C MET A 35 26.67 0.20 57.50
N GLY A 36 27.93 0.51 57.15
CA GLY A 36 28.33 0.85 55.79
C GLY A 36 28.05 -0.27 54.80
N LEU A 37 28.40 -1.50 55.15
CA LEU A 37 28.13 -2.69 54.33
C LEU A 37 26.62 -2.90 54.09
N LEU A 38 25.79 -2.75 55.12
CA LEU A 38 24.32 -2.83 54.99
C LEU A 38 23.76 -1.75 54.07
N MET A 39 24.28 -0.52 54.15
CA MET A 39 23.86 0.58 53.28
C MET A 39 24.27 0.35 51.82
N ILE A 40 25.44 -0.21 51.57
CA ILE A 40 25.89 -0.60 50.22
C ILE A 40 24.97 -1.68 49.64
N ILE A 41 24.67 -2.73 50.42
CA ILE A 41 23.79 -3.83 49.97
C ILE A 41 22.39 -3.29 49.65
N TYR A 42 21.82 -2.51 50.56
CA TYR A 42 20.48 -1.95 50.38
C TYR A 42 20.42 -0.96 49.20
N GLY A 43 21.39 -0.05 49.09
CA GLY A 43 21.48 0.90 47.99
C GLY A 43 21.67 0.21 46.63
N SER A 44 22.48 -0.84 46.57
CA SER A 44 22.66 -1.66 45.36
C SER A 44 21.36 -2.36 44.97
N PHE A 45 20.67 -2.99 45.92
CA PHE A 45 19.39 -3.65 45.69
C PHE A 45 18.34 -2.66 45.16
N VAL A 46 18.19 -1.49 45.80
CA VAL A 46 17.24 -0.45 45.35
C VAL A 46 17.56 0.02 43.93
N SER A 47 18.83 0.33 43.63
CA SER A 47 19.25 0.76 42.30
C SER A 47 18.96 -0.30 41.23
N VAL A 48 19.30 -1.57 41.48
CA VAL A 48 19.06 -2.68 40.54
C VAL A 48 17.56 -2.89 40.32
N VAL A 49 16.77 -3.01 41.39
CA VAL A 49 15.32 -3.28 41.29
C VAL A 49 14.60 -2.13 40.58
N LYS A 50 14.95 -0.88 40.86
CA LYS A 50 14.32 0.28 40.21
C LYS A 50 14.76 0.44 38.76
N THR A 51 16.02 0.13 38.45
CA THR A 51 16.52 0.10 37.06
C THR A 51 15.77 -0.97 36.26
N LEU A 52 15.71 -2.21 36.76
CA LEU A 52 14.90 -3.27 36.16
C LEU A 52 13.44 -2.85 36.01
N LYS A 53 12.84 -2.22 37.02
CA LYS A 53 11.44 -1.74 36.93
C LYS A 53 11.26 -0.68 35.85
N ILE A 54 12.20 0.26 35.66
CA ILE A 54 12.16 1.24 34.57
C ILE A 54 12.32 0.53 33.22
N THR A 55 13.24 -0.42 33.12
CA THR A 55 13.47 -1.21 31.90
C THR A 55 12.24 -2.05 31.55
N PHE A 56 11.61 -2.72 32.51
CA PHE A 56 10.36 -3.48 32.32
C PHE A 56 9.17 -2.56 31.99
N LEU A 57 9.06 -1.40 32.63
CA LEU A 57 8.01 -0.42 32.30
C LEU A 57 8.19 0.15 30.88
N ASN A 58 9.43 0.35 30.43
CA ASN A 58 9.71 0.79 29.06
C ASN A 58 9.53 -0.35 28.05
N ASN A 59 10.00 -1.56 28.36
CA ASN A 59 9.88 -2.75 27.50
C ASN A 59 8.44 -3.27 27.40
N GLY A 60 7.62 -3.07 28.43
CA GLY A 60 6.21 -3.44 28.41
C GLY A 60 5.36 -2.53 27.52
N LYS A 61 5.78 -1.27 27.32
CA LYS A 61 4.97 -0.25 26.64
C LYS A 61 4.76 -0.55 25.16
N PHE A 62 5.77 -1.11 24.48
CA PHE A 62 5.73 -1.45 23.05
C PHE A 62 5.85 -2.96 22.81
N LYS A 63 5.46 -3.75 23.82
CA LYS A 63 5.54 -5.22 23.77
C LYS A 63 4.76 -5.81 22.59
N ALA A 64 3.68 -5.15 22.17
CA ALA A 64 2.89 -5.58 21.03
C ALA A 64 3.67 -5.54 19.71
N ILE A 65 4.40 -4.45 19.44
CA ILE A 65 5.25 -4.32 18.24
C ILE A 65 6.34 -5.39 18.25
N ARG A 66 7.04 -5.57 19.38
CA ARG A 66 8.09 -6.60 19.51
C ARG A 66 7.55 -8.02 19.32
N ARG A 67 6.38 -8.33 19.88
CA ARG A 67 5.72 -9.63 19.65
C ARG A 67 5.38 -9.84 18.19
N PHE A 68 4.96 -8.78 17.48
CA PHE A 68 4.71 -8.88 16.06
C PHE A 68 6.02 -9.15 15.28
N GLU A 69 7.12 -8.43 15.59
CA GLU A 69 8.47 -8.69 15.04
C GLU A 69 8.89 -10.15 15.29
N GLU A 70 8.83 -10.61 16.54
CA GLU A 70 9.24 -11.96 16.96
C GLU A 70 8.39 -13.06 16.33
N ASN A 71 7.06 -12.93 16.35
CA ASN A 71 6.14 -13.94 15.81
C ASN A 71 6.26 -14.11 14.29
N ASN A 72 6.60 -13.02 13.59
CA ASN A 72 6.72 -13.02 12.14
C ASN A 72 8.17 -13.13 11.67
N ASN A 73 9.13 -13.23 12.60
CA ASN A 73 10.56 -13.23 12.32
C ASN A 73 10.98 -12.11 11.35
N LEU A 74 10.56 -10.87 11.65
CA LEU A 74 10.83 -9.70 10.82
C LEU A 74 11.27 -8.48 11.64
N LEU A 75 11.86 -7.49 10.96
CA LEU A 75 12.20 -6.19 11.54
C LEU A 75 11.36 -5.06 10.94
N LEU A 76 10.75 -4.23 11.79
CA LEU A 76 10.05 -3.05 11.31
C LEU A 76 11.03 -1.93 10.94
N PRO A 77 10.84 -1.26 9.78
CA PRO A 77 11.52 -0.02 9.46
C PRO A 77 11.33 1.04 10.56
N ASN A 78 12.38 1.83 10.83
CA ASN A 78 12.37 2.82 11.91
C ASN A 78 11.23 3.84 11.78
N SER A 79 10.96 4.36 10.57
CA SER A 79 9.88 5.31 10.32
C SER A 79 8.49 4.76 10.70
N ILE A 80 8.21 3.50 10.33
CA ILE A 80 6.96 2.82 10.71
C ILE A 80 6.93 2.58 12.21
N LYS A 81 8.05 2.15 12.80
CA LYS A 81 8.15 1.90 14.23
C LYS A 81 7.83 3.15 15.05
N GLU A 82 8.36 4.31 14.66
CA GLU A 82 8.07 5.59 15.30
C GLU A 82 6.57 5.94 15.27
N ILE A 83 5.92 5.74 14.12
CA ILE A 83 4.46 5.94 13.95
C ILE A 83 3.65 5.03 14.88
N LEU A 84 3.97 3.73 14.89
CA LEU A 84 3.26 2.75 15.71
C LEU A 84 3.50 2.98 17.21
N GLU A 85 4.74 3.29 17.60
CA GLU A 85 5.09 3.64 18.98
C GLU A 85 4.39 4.92 19.44
N PHE A 86 4.28 5.94 18.56
CA PHE A 86 3.51 7.14 18.85
C PHE A 86 2.05 6.80 19.17
N ARG A 87 1.39 6.05 18.27
CA ARG A 87 0.00 5.63 18.45
C ARG A 87 -0.20 4.86 19.76
N ILE A 88 0.65 3.87 20.06
CA ILE A 88 0.58 3.09 21.31
C ILE A 88 0.82 3.97 22.54
N LYS A 89 1.79 4.89 22.46
CA LYS A 89 2.14 5.78 23.57
C LYS A 89 0.99 6.69 23.98
N HIS A 90 0.22 7.17 23.00
CA HIS A 90 -0.88 8.10 23.24
C HIS A 90 -2.25 7.41 23.36
N ASN A 91 -2.36 6.15 22.92
CA ASN A 91 -3.59 5.35 22.96
C ASN A 91 -4.80 6.09 22.35
N LYS A 92 -4.56 6.70 21.19
CA LYS A 92 -5.54 7.43 20.38
C LYS A 92 -5.33 7.04 18.93
N GLU A 93 -6.36 7.23 18.12
CA GLU A 93 -6.26 7.05 16.68
C GLU A 93 -5.29 8.06 16.08
N VAL A 94 -4.65 7.66 14.99
CA VAL A 94 -3.76 8.50 14.20
C VAL A 94 -4.24 8.36 12.77
N ILE A 95 -4.77 9.46 12.24
CA ILE A 95 -5.46 9.54 10.97
C ILE A 95 -4.63 10.41 10.02
N PHE A 96 -4.45 9.93 8.80
CA PHE A 96 -3.75 10.66 7.75
C PHE A 96 -4.41 10.42 6.39
N GLU A 97 -4.07 11.24 5.40
CA GLU A 97 -4.64 11.15 4.05
C GLU A 97 -3.58 10.66 3.06
N VAL A 98 -4.04 9.82 2.12
CA VAL A 98 -3.27 9.38 0.96
C VAL A 98 -4.03 9.84 -0.28
N PRO A 99 -3.36 10.45 -1.28
CA PRO A 99 -3.99 10.88 -2.53
C PRO A 99 -4.87 9.79 -3.13
N TYR A 100 -6.06 10.13 -3.66
CA TYR A 100 -6.99 9.22 -4.34
C TYR A 100 -7.67 8.14 -3.49
N PHE A 101 -7.12 7.85 -2.30
CA PHE A 101 -7.58 6.75 -1.43
C PHE A 101 -8.15 7.25 -0.09
N GLY A 102 -8.11 8.56 0.12
CA GLY A 102 -8.71 9.25 1.26
C GLY A 102 -8.00 8.98 2.59
N LYS A 103 -8.80 8.92 3.67
CA LYS A 103 -8.32 8.87 5.06
C LYS A 103 -8.00 7.45 5.52
N PHE A 104 -6.80 7.26 6.05
CA PHE A 104 -6.33 6.04 6.68
C PHE A 104 -6.13 6.22 8.18
N ASN A 105 -6.39 5.15 8.94
CA ASN A 105 -6.10 5.07 10.36
C ASN A 105 -4.95 4.10 10.59
N VAL A 106 -3.92 4.54 11.32
CA VAL A 106 -2.80 3.70 11.72
C VAL A 106 -3.32 2.55 12.61
N LEU A 107 -2.82 1.34 12.35
CA LEU A 107 -3.30 0.13 13.02
C LEU A 107 -3.03 0.10 14.52
N ASN A 108 -3.95 -0.51 15.25
CA ASN A 108 -3.78 -0.79 16.65
C ASN A 108 -3.02 -2.10 16.88
N TYR A 109 -1.70 -2.02 17.03
CA TYR A 109 -0.90 -3.20 17.36
C TYR A 109 -1.25 -3.81 18.73
N ASN A 110 -1.94 -3.10 19.62
CA ASN A 110 -2.47 -3.68 20.85
C ASN A 110 -3.82 -4.40 20.67
N SER A 111 -4.48 -4.24 19.52
CA SER A 111 -5.75 -4.92 19.22
C SER A 111 -5.54 -6.42 19.12
N LYS A 112 -6.55 -7.16 19.57
CA LYS A 112 -6.67 -8.61 19.40
C LYS A 112 -7.98 -9.00 18.74
N ASP A 113 -8.73 -8.01 18.27
CA ASP A 113 -10.04 -8.22 17.67
C ASP A 113 -9.86 -8.76 16.24
N ASN A 114 -10.83 -9.50 15.74
CA ASN A 114 -10.83 -9.98 14.36
C ASN A 114 -11.40 -8.90 13.44
N ASN A 115 -10.68 -7.78 13.33
CA ASN A 115 -11.03 -6.67 12.44
C ASN A 115 -9.78 -6.08 11.78
N PHE A 116 -9.97 -5.24 10.76
CA PHE A 116 -8.87 -4.65 10.00
C PHE A 116 -7.99 -3.69 10.80
N ASN A 117 -8.35 -3.33 12.04
CA ASN A 117 -7.49 -2.56 12.94
C ASN A 117 -6.44 -3.42 13.67
N ASN A 118 -6.58 -4.75 13.62
CA ASN A 118 -5.60 -5.70 14.16
C ASN A 118 -4.56 -6.07 13.07
N PRO A 119 -3.26 -5.84 13.31
CA PRO A 119 -2.23 -6.09 12.29
C PRO A 119 -2.05 -7.56 11.92
N SER A 120 -2.30 -8.51 12.83
CA SER A 120 -2.17 -9.93 12.52
C SER A 120 -3.32 -10.40 11.62
N PHE A 121 -4.54 -9.96 11.91
CA PHE A 121 -5.72 -10.25 11.10
C PHE A 121 -5.58 -9.62 9.71
N LEU A 122 -5.24 -8.33 9.64
CA LEU A 122 -5.06 -7.64 8.37
C LEU A 122 -3.94 -8.25 7.52
N LYS A 123 -2.83 -8.67 8.13
CA LYS A 123 -1.76 -9.38 7.43
C LYS A 123 -2.27 -10.65 6.75
N GLU A 124 -3.05 -11.45 7.46
CA GLU A 124 -3.60 -12.71 6.94
C GLU A 124 -4.54 -12.45 5.75
N GLU A 125 -5.43 -11.47 5.88
CA GLU A 125 -6.36 -11.07 4.81
C GLU A 125 -5.62 -10.58 3.55
N ILE A 126 -4.60 -9.73 3.71
CA ILE A 126 -3.77 -9.26 2.58
C ILE A 126 -3.08 -10.45 1.89
N ILE A 127 -2.44 -11.35 2.65
CA ILE A 127 -1.72 -12.50 2.10
C ILE A 127 -2.69 -13.44 1.38
N ASN A 128 -3.85 -13.71 1.97
CA ASN A 128 -4.87 -14.56 1.38
C ASN A 128 -5.38 -13.99 0.06
N LEU A 129 -5.67 -12.69 0.02
CA LEU A 129 -6.11 -12.02 -1.20
C LEU A 129 -5.03 -12.06 -2.29
N ILE A 130 -3.78 -11.73 -1.95
CA ILE A 130 -2.66 -11.79 -2.91
C ILE A 130 -2.50 -13.19 -3.48
N ASN A 131 -2.49 -14.21 -2.62
CA ASN A 131 -2.32 -15.59 -3.07
C ASN A 131 -3.48 -16.08 -3.94
N ARG A 132 -4.71 -15.61 -3.68
CA ARG A 132 -5.91 -16.05 -4.39
C ARG A 132 -6.13 -15.33 -5.71
N GLU A 133 -6.00 -14.00 -5.71
CA GLU A 133 -6.44 -13.15 -6.81
C GLU A 133 -5.30 -12.58 -7.64
N PHE A 134 -4.09 -12.46 -7.09
CA PHE A 134 -3.00 -11.73 -7.73
C PHE A 134 -1.76 -12.59 -8.02
N TYR A 135 -1.63 -13.78 -7.41
CA TYR A 135 -0.52 -14.68 -7.70
C TYR A 135 -0.70 -15.33 -9.10
N PRO A 136 0.33 -15.43 -9.96
CA PRO A 136 1.75 -15.15 -9.71
C PRO A 136 2.19 -13.72 -10.02
N VAL A 137 1.28 -12.89 -10.52
CA VAL A 137 1.55 -11.55 -11.06
C VAL A 137 2.09 -10.62 -9.98
N PHE A 138 1.48 -10.65 -8.80
CA PHE A 138 1.96 -9.96 -7.61
C PHE A 138 2.32 -10.97 -6.52
N ARG A 139 3.46 -10.74 -5.85
CA ARG A 139 3.96 -11.62 -4.79
C ARG A 139 4.59 -10.79 -3.69
N VAL A 140 4.37 -11.22 -2.46
CA VAL A 140 4.96 -10.66 -1.26
C VAL A 140 5.40 -11.80 -0.35
N GLN A 141 6.43 -11.56 0.45
CA GLN A 141 6.92 -12.52 1.44
C GLN A 141 6.47 -12.11 2.84
N ASN A 142 7.20 -11.17 3.45
CA ASN A 142 6.99 -10.72 4.81
C ASN A 142 6.42 -9.31 4.80
N ILE A 143 5.11 -9.19 4.98
CA ILE A 143 4.44 -7.88 5.02
C ILE A 143 4.31 -7.34 6.44
N ILE A 144 4.35 -6.02 6.53
CA ILE A 144 4.14 -5.22 7.74
C ILE A 144 2.95 -4.28 7.46
N PRO A 145 1.75 -4.61 7.95
CA PRO A 145 0.60 -3.73 7.81
C PRO A 145 0.77 -2.45 8.64
N ILE A 146 0.39 -1.31 8.06
CA ILE A 146 0.61 0.02 8.64
C ILE A 146 -0.71 0.67 9.03
N ALA A 147 -1.67 0.69 8.09
CA ALA A 147 -2.92 1.42 8.23
C ALA A 147 -4.03 0.78 7.38
N SER A 148 -5.28 1.09 7.73
CA SER A 148 -6.45 0.73 6.95
C SER A 148 -7.43 1.90 6.87
N ASN A 149 -8.27 1.95 5.85
CA ASN A 149 -9.37 2.90 5.75
C ASN A 149 -10.73 2.18 5.93
N ASN A 150 -11.82 2.95 5.88
CA ASN A 150 -13.19 2.41 6.02
C ASN A 150 -13.73 1.78 4.73
N MET A 151 -13.02 1.91 3.61
CA MET A 151 -13.38 1.41 2.29
C MET A 151 -12.55 0.17 1.92
N PHE A 152 -12.23 -0.68 2.91
CA PHE A 152 -11.45 -1.92 2.74
C PHE A 152 -10.02 -1.73 2.20
N GLY A 153 -9.56 -0.49 2.05
CA GLY A 153 -8.19 -0.16 1.67
C GLY A 153 -7.20 -0.42 2.80
N ALA A 154 -6.08 -1.06 2.47
CA ALA A 154 -5.01 -1.37 3.40
C ALA A 154 -3.66 -0.89 2.86
N LEU A 155 -2.83 -0.37 3.77
CA LEU A 155 -1.45 0.03 3.49
C LEU A 155 -0.49 -0.91 4.22
N PHE A 156 0.48 -1.43 3.49
CA PHE A 156 1.54 -2.26 4.06
C PHE A 156 2.88 -1.98 3.38
N VAL A 157 3.96 -2.45 3.99
CA VAL A 157 5.28 -2.55 3.33
C VAL A 157 5.76 -3.99 3.39
N GLU A 158 6.64 -4.36 2.48
CA GLU A 158 7.39 -5.61 2.60
C GLU A 158 8.66 -5.39 3.42
N GLU A 159 9.10 -6.43 4.14
CA GLU A 159 10.35 -6.40 4.88
C GLU A 159 11.53 -6.04 3.96
N ASN A 160 12.43 -5.19 4.45
CA ASN A 160 13.58 -4.63 3.71
C ASN A 160 13.22 -3.71 2.52
N LYS A 161 11.93 -3.45 2.28
CA LYS A 161 11.46 -2.46 1.33
C LYS A 161 11.01 -1.19 2.04
N SER A 162 11.03 -0.08 1.31
CA SER A 162 10.60 1.23 1.82
C SER A 162 9.33 1.75 1.14
N GLU A 163 8.96 1.11 0.04
CA GLU A 163 7.81 1.40 -0.77
C GLU A 163 6.53 0.94 -0.07
N ILE A 164 5.58 1.85 0.09
CA ILE A 164 4.26 1.54 0.61
C ILE A 164 3.44 0.93 -0.50
N VAL A 165 2.73 -0.15 -0.19
CA VAL A 165 1.77 -0.77 -1.09
C VAL A 165 0.36 -0.53 -0.56
N TYR A 166 -0.49 0.02 -1.42
CA TYR A 166 -1.92 0.05 -1.26
C TYR A 166 -2.56 -1.20 -1.86
N ILE A 167 -3.50 -1.79 -1.15
CA ILE A 167 -4.35 -2.88 -1.66
C ILE A 167 -5.78 -2.63 -1.23
N ASP A 168 -6.71 -2.78 -2.17
CA ASP A 168 -8.14 -2.81 -1.90
C ASP A 168 -8.54 -4.25 -1.57
N LEU A 169 -9.02 -4.48 -0.34
CA LEU A 169 -9.37 -5.83 0.11
C LEU A 169 -10.71 -6.34 -0.44
N ASP A 170 -11.53 -5.47 -1.02
CA ASP A 170 -12.85 -5.82 -1.57
C ASP A 170 -12.86 -5.78 -3.11
N ASN A 171 -11.82 -5.24 -3.75
CA ASN A 171 -11.72 -5.13 -5.20
C ASN A 171 -10.53 -5.91 -5.79
N SER A 172 -10.78 -7.14 -6.24
CA SER A 172 -9.76 -7.97 -6.90
C SER A 172 -9.41 -7.55 -8.33
N ASN A 173 -10.16 -6.63 -8.94
CA ASN A 173 -9.85 -6.11 -10.27
C ASN A 173 -8.80 -4.98 -10.23
N PHE A 174 -8.63 -4.33 -9.09
CA PHE A 174 -7.64 -3.28 -8.88
C PHE A 174 -6.34 -3.89 -8.35
N LYS A 175 -5.26 -3.79 -9.12
CA LYS A 175 -3.97 -4.34 -8.70
C LYS A 175 -3.45 -3.63 -7.46
N PRO A 176 -2.72 -4.33 -6.57
CA PRO A 176 -1.93 -3.68 -5.53
C PRO A 176 -1.05 -2.58 -6.14
N LEU A 177 -1.14 -1.37 -5.59
CA LEU A 177 -0.46 -0.17 -6.10
C LEU A 177 0.71 0.17 -5.19
N ILE A 178 1.90 0.34 -5.79
CA ILE A 178 3.06 0.89 -5.09
C ILE A 178 2.92 2.41 -5.09
N LEU A 179 2.90 3.04 -3.91
CA LEU A 179 2.81 4.49 -3.78
C LEU A 179 4.16 5.16 -4.08
N ASP A 180 4.12 6.33 -4.71
CA ASP A 180 5.30 7.07 -5.15
C ASP A 180 6.14 7.62 -3.97
N LYS A 181 5.54 7.76 -2.78
CA LYS A 181 6.21 8.31 -1.58
C LYS A 181 6.30 7.29 -0.45
N LYS A 182 7.25 7.56 0.45
CA LYS A 182 7.44 6.83 1.70
C LYS A 182 6.47 7.30 2.78
N ILE A 183 6.34 6.52 3.85
CA ILE A 183 5.34 6.77 4.91
C ILE A 183 5.56 8.09 5.65
N ASP A 184 6.80 8.57 5.74
CA ASP A 184 7.17 9.82 6.38
C ASP A 184 6.68 11.06 5.62
N PHE A 185 6.44 10.96 4.31
CA PHE A 185 5.75 11.99 3.55
C PHE A 185 4.28 12.10 3.99
N TYR A 186 3.56 10.97 3.98
CA TYR A 186 2.13 10.92 4.29
C TYR A 186 1.83 11.08 5.78
N LEU A 187 2.80 10.82 6.66
CA LEU A 187 2.62 10.87 8.12
C LEU A 187 3.89 11.30 8.86
N ASP A 188 3.96 12.59 9.21
CA ASP A 188 4.97 13.13 10.13
C ASP A 188 4.39 13.25 11.55
N VAL A 189 4.87 12.38 12.45
CA VAL A 189 4.41 12.36 13.85
C VAL A 189 4.66 13.66 14.61
N ASN A 190 5.60 14.50 14.15
CA ASN A 190 5.92 15.78 14.78
C ASN A 190 4.95 16.90 14.39
N LYS A 191 4.16 16.70 13.32
CA LYS A 191 3.19 17.66 12.79
C LYS A 191 1.74 17.27 13.07
N LEU A 192 1.51 16.22 13.85
CA LEU A 192 0.16 15.76 14.21
C LEU A 192 -0.59 16.81 15.06
N SER A 193 -1.82 17.09 14.67
CA SER A 193 -2.76 17.93 15.43
C SER A 193 -3.79 17.07 16.16
N LEU A 194 -4.07 17.37 17.43
CA LEU A 194 -5.09 16.65 18.19
C LEU A 194 -6.46 17.32 17.97
N GLN A 195 -7.40 16.58 17.39
CA GLN A 195 -8.76 17.05 17.12
C GLN A 195 -9.76 15.95 17.50
N ASN A 196 -10.86 16.28 18.19
CA ASN A 196 -11.92 15.33 18.51
C ASN A 196 -11.44 13.98 19.08
N ASN A 197 -10.42 14.02 19.95
CA ASN A 197 -9.79 12.86 20.58
C ASN A 197 -8.98 11.92 19.65
N SER A 198 -8.69 12.33 18.42
CA SER A 198 -7.81 11.62 17.47
C SER A 198 -6.70 12.56 16.97
N TYR A 199 -5.56 11.99 16.58
CA TYR A 199 -4.50 12.78 15.95
C TYR A 199 -4.70 12.78 14.43
N HIS A 200 -4.55 13.95 13.82
CA HIS A 200 -4.73 14.16 12.39
C HIS A 200 -3.50 14.81 11.80
N TYR A 201 -3.06 14.30 10.65
CA TYR A 201 -2.07 14.93 9.80
C TYR A 201 -2.56 14.87 8.36
N ASN A 202 -2.46 15.98 7.65
CA ASN A 202 -2.70 16.03 6.23
C ASN A 202 -1.44 16.56 5.57
N ALA A 203 -0.78 15.70 4.77
CA ALA A 203 0.39 16.08 3.99
C ALA A 203 0.02 16.84 2.71
N LEU A 204 -1.24 16.74 2.29
CA LEU A 204 -1.69 17.19 0.98
C LEU A 204 -1.90 18.70 0.97
N GLU A 205 -1.21 19.37 0.06
CA GLU A 205 -1.44 20.76 -0.29
C GLU A 205 -2.71 20.88 -1.13
N LYS A 206 -3.55 21.87 -0.84
CA LYS A 206 -4.70 22.19 -1.69
C LYS A 206 -4.24 22.67 -3.07
N LEU A 207 -5.05 22.41 -4.10
CA LEU A 207 -4.82 22.86 -5.48
C LEU A 207 -4.44 24.34 -5.55
N GLU A 208 -5.18 25.21 -4.85
CA GLU A 208 -4.98 26.67 -4.85
C GLU A 208 -3.61 27.12 -4.32
N ASN A 209 -2.92 26.26 -3.56
CA ASN A 209 -1.58 26.53 -3.03
C ASN A 209 -0.46 26.01 -3.94
N ILE A 210 -0.81 25.14 -4.90
CA ILE A 210 0.14 24.54 -5.84
C ILE A 210 0.18 25.36 -7.13
N ILE A 211 -0.97 25.82 -7.60
CA ILE A 211 -1.12 26.46 -8.90
C ILE A 211 -2.04 27.68 -8.83
N SER A 212 -1.83 28.66 -9.72
CA SER A 212 -2.60 29.89 -9.81
C SER A 212 -3.93 29.69 -10.56
N ASP A 213 -4.97 30.45 -10.20
CA ASP A 213 -6.30 30.49 -10.87
C ASP A 213 -6.25 30.82 -12.37
N LYS A 214 -5.08 31.23 -12.89
CA LYS A 214 -4.85 31.48 -14.33
C LYS A 214 -4.39 30.24 -15.10
N GLU A 215 -4.04 29.16 -14.41
CA GLU A 215 -3.42 27.97 -15.00
C GLU A 215 -4.33 26.74 -14.93
N PHE A 216 -5.54 26.90 -14.39
CA PHE A 216 -6.57 25.87 -14.41
C PHE A 216 -7.95 26.50 -14.52
N PHE A 217 -8.93 25.68 -14.91
CA PHE A 217 -10.33 25.95 -14.67
C PHE A 217 -11.02 24.65 -14.25
N TYR A 218 -12.07 24.77 -13.46
CA TYR A 218 -13.03 23.70 -13.25
C TYR A 218 -14.41 24.26 -13.55
N ASP A 219 -15.26 23.42 -14.13
CA ASP A 219 -16.63 23.79 -14.44
C ASP A 219 -17.58 22.73 -13.92
N VAL A 220 -18.82 23.13 -13.66
CA VAL A 220 -19.90 22.14 -13.60
C VAL A 220 -20.20 21.83 -15.06
N PRO A 221 -20.02 20.58 -15.53
CA PRO A 221 -20.19 20.30 -16.95
C PRO A 221 -21.64 20.61 -17.37
N ASP A 222 -21.83 21.73 -18.08
CA ASP A 222 -22.94 21.86 -19.00
C ASP A 222 -22.76 20.75 -20.03
N GLY A 223 -23.72 19.82 -20.08
CA GLY A 223 -23.54 18.58 -20.84
C GLY A 223 -23.21 18.81 -22.31
N ILE A 224 -22.49 17.87 -22.92
CA ILE A 224 -22.22 17.85 -24.37
C ILE A 224 -23.47 17.36 -25.10
N PHE A 225 -24.25 18.28 -25.64
CA PHE A 225 -25.44 17.97 -26.43
C PHE A 225 -25.10 17.84 -27.92
N GLU A 226 -24.17 18.66 -28.41
CA GLU A 226 -23.71 18.67 -29.79
C GLU A 226 -22.19 18.85 -29.88
N GLY A 227 -21.60 18.46 -31.01
CA GLY A 227 -20.13 18.48 -31.17
C GLY A 227 -19.51 19.88 -31.02
N ARG A 228 -20.30 20.95 -31.21
CA ARG A 228 -19.84 22.33 -31.04
C ARG A 228 -19.68 22.75 -29.58
N ASP A 229 -20.24 22.02 -28.62
CA ASP A 229 -20.10 22.33 -27.20
C ASP A 229 -18.63 22.18 -26.75
N TYR A 230 -17.85 21.34 -27.44
CA TYR A 230 -16.39 21.25 -27.23
C TYR A 230 -15.63 22.55 -27.54
N LEU A 231 -16.21 23.50 -28.29
CA LEU A 231 -15.58 24.81 -28.55
C LEU A 231 -15.33 25.59 -27.26
N GLU A 232 -16.30 25.56 -26.34
CA GLU A 232 -16.18 26.28 -25.08
C GLU A 232 -15.05 25.71 -24.22
N ILE A 233 -14.88 24.38 -24.25
CA ILE A 233 -13.77 23.70 -23.57
C ILE A 233 -12.44 24.07 -24.20
N PHE A 234 -12.36 24.11 -25.54
CA PHE A 234 -11.15 24.55 -26.25
C PHE A 234 -10.82 26.01 -25.92
N GLU A 235 -11.81 26.90 -25.93
CA GLU A 235 -11.62 28.32 -25.61
C GLU A 235 -11.11 28.50 -24.18
N LYS A 236 -11.76 27.86 -23.20
CA LYS A 236 -11.32 27.87 -21.80
C LYS A 236 -9.90 27.33 -21.64
N SER A 237 -9.56 26.25 -22.37
CA SER A 237 -8.23 25.64 -22.31
C SER A 237 -7.15 26.52 -22.93
N PHE A 238 -7.39 27.11 -24.09
CA PHE A 238 -6.42 27.98 -24.75
C PHE A 238 -6.26 29.32 -24.03
N ASN A 239 -7.29 29.78 -23.31
CA ASN A 239 -7.19 30.95 -22.43
C ASN A 239 -6.25 30.75 -21.22
N LEU A 240 -5.82 29.50 -20.92
CA LEU A 240 -4.77 29.23 -19.93
C LEU A 240 -3.35 29.47 -20.46
N LEU A 241 -3.20 29.61 -21.78
CA LEU A 241 -1.89 29.86 -22.39
C LEU A 241 -1.55 31.35 -22.31
N ASP A 242 -0.26 31.65 -22.16
CA ASP A 242 0.26 33.02 -22.23
C ASP A 242 0.23 33.61 -23.66
N ILE A 243 -0.15 32.80 -24.65
CA ILE A 243 -0.24 33.17 -26.06
C ILE A 243 -1.64 32.88 -26.61
N SER A 244 -2.07 33.69 -27.57
CA SER A 244 -3.30 33.44 -28.33
C SER A 244 -3.03 32.41 -29.43
N ILE A 245 -3.87 31.38 -29.51
CA ILE A 245 -3.91 30.44 -30.64
C ILE A 245 -5.03 30.87 -31.57
N ASP A 246 -4.75 31.01 -32.86
CA ASP A 246 -5.80 31.19 -33.88
C ASP A 246 -6.38 29.82 -34.25
N TYR A 247 -7.67 29.61 -33.95
CA TYR A 247 -8.37 28.39 -34.27
C TYR A 247 -9.84 28.63 -34.64
N SER A 248 -10.37 27.77 -35.50
CA SER A 248 -11.80 27.74 -35.82
C SER A 248 -12.26 26.33 -36.18
N ILE A 249 -13.54 26.01 -35.96
CA ILE A 249 -14.13 24.77 -36.48
C ILE A 249 -14.50 24.96 -37.94
N THR A 250 -13.97 24.10 -38.80
CA THR A 250 -14.29 24.07 -40.23
C THR A 250 -15.43 23.11 -40.55
N ALA A 251 -15.54 22.00 -39.81
CA ALA A 251 -16.62 21.03 -39.97
C ALA A 251 -16.90 20.23 -38.69
N ILE A 252 -18.16 19.83 -38.50
CA ILE A 252 -18.59 18.87 -37.49
C ILE A 252 -19.46 17.81 -38.18
N GLU A 253 -19.09 16.54 -38.02
CA GLU A 253 -19.90 15.41 -38.46
C GLU A 253 -20.33 14.62 -37.22
N GLU A 254 -21.65 14.47 -37.04
CA GLU A 254 -22.21 13.72 -35.92
C GLU A 254 -22.59 12.30 -36.37
N LYS A 255 -22.10 11.30 -35.64
CA LYS A 255 -22.48 9.88 -35.78
C LYS A 255 -23.25 9.41 -34.56
N GLU A 256 -23.78 8.20 -34.61
CA GLU A 256 -24.54 7.62 -33.50
C GLU A 256 -23.69 7.56 -32.21
N ASP A 257 -22.42 7.17 -32.34
CA ASP A 257 -21.49 6.89 -31.24
C ASP A 257 -20.51 8.04 -30.94
N LYS A 258 -20.32 8.99 -31.86
CA LYS A 258 -19.26 10.01 -31.73
C LYS A 258 -19.54 11.31 -32.48
N TYR A 259 -18.83 12.35 -32.07
CA TYR A 259 -18.65 13.58 -32.84
C TYR A 259 -17.30 13.53 -33.55
N ILE A 260 -17.25 13.93 -34.82
CA ILE A 260 -16.01 14.12 -35.58
C ILE A 260 -15.87 15.62 -35.80
N ILE A 261 -14.77 16.20 -35.33
CA ILE A 261 -14.52 17.64 -35.36
C ILE A 261 -13.30 17.91 -36.23
N GLU A 262 -13.44 18.83 -37.17
CA GLU A 262 -12.37 19.38 -37.98
C GLU A 262 -12.13 20.82 -37.58
N LEU A 263 -10.88 21.11 -37.22
CA LEU A 263 -10.39 22.40 -36.74
C LEU A 263 -9.35 22.92 -37.72
N GLU A 264 -9.41 24.19 -38.05
CA GLU A 264 -8.28 24.92 -38.62
C GLU A 264 -7.53 25.60 -37.47
N ILE A 265 -6.23 25.32 -37.36
CA ILE A 265 -5.35 25.79 -36.28
C ILE A 265 -4.09 26.33 -36.93
N GLU A 266 -3.81 27.63 -36.80
CA GLU A 266 -2.64 28.28 -37.43
C GLU A 266 -2.50 27.93 -38.94
N ASN A 267 -3.62 27.93 -39.67
CA ASN A 267 -3.75 27.53 -41.09
C ASN A 267 -3.45 26.04 -41.39
N LYS A 268 -3.51 25.16 -40.39
CA LYS A 268 -3.41 23.69 -40.56
C LYS A 268 -4.75 23.04 -40.21
N ILE A 269 -5.19 22.10 -41.03
CA ILE A 269 -6.38 21.28 -40.73
C ILE A 269 -5.99 20.16 -39.77
N PHE A 270 -6.64 20.12 -38.61
CA PHE A 270 -6.57 19.05 -37.62
C PHE A 270 -7.93 18.39 -37.48
N LYS A 271 -7.97 17.07 -37.55
CA LYS A 271 -9.21 16.29 -37.49
C LYS A 271 -9.15 15.30 -36.34
N THR A 272 -10.15 15.35 -35.47
CA THR A 272 -10.29 14.44 -34.33
C THR A 272 -11.73 13.94 -34.17
N PHE A 273 -11.95 13.12 -33.14
CA PHE A 273 -13.27 12.67 -32.73
C PHE A 273 -13.40 12.67 -31.21
N PHE A 274 -14.63 12.67 -30.72
CA PHE A 274 -15.00 12.48 -29.32
C PHE A 274 -16.13 11.49 -29.21
N GLN A 275 -16.04 10.52 -28.31
CA GLN A 275 -17.11 9.57 -28.06
C GLN A 275 -18.28 10.24 -27.34
N LYS A 276 -19.50 9.77 -27.63
CA LYS A 276 -20.71 10.24 -26.94
C LYS A 276 -20.93 9.44 -25.67
N TYR A 277 -21.03 10.14 -24.55
CA TYR A 277 -21.31 9.53 -23.25
C TYR A 277 -22.53 10.19 -22.60
N SER A 278 -23.76 9.98 -23.09
CA SER A 278 -24.99 10.47 -22.41
C SER A 278 -24.91 11.94 -21.93
N HIS A 279 -24.34 12.81 -22.75
CA HIS A 279 -24.06 14.23 -22.48
C HIS A 279 -22.85 14.55 -21.59
N TYR A 280 -22.00 13.60 -21.26
CA TYR A 280 -20.73 13.84 -20.59
C TYR A 280 -19.60 14.10 -21.59
N ILE A 281 -18.61 14.85 -21.12
CA ILE A 281 -17.35 15.10 -21.82
C ILE A 281 -16.59 13.78 -21.94
N ASP A 282 -15.98 13.54 -23.10
CA ASP A 282 -15.01 12.46 -23.30
C ASP A 282 -13.68 12.83 -22.64
N ASN A 283 -13.63 12.62 -21.32
CA ASN A 283 -12.50 12.95 -20.45
C ASN A 283 -11.18 12.28 -20.91
N GLU A 284 -11.24 11.04 -21.37
CA GLU A 284 -10.05 10.32 -21.85
C GLU A 284 -9.44 11.02 -23.07
N ARG A 285 -10.29 11.51 -23.98
CA ARG A 285 -9.84 12.04 -25.26
C ARG A 285 -9.55 13.54 -25.26
N ILE A 286 -10.20 14.32 -24.39
CA ILE A 286 -10.06 15.78 -24.38
C ILE A 286 -8.64 16.25 -24.12
N THR A 287 -7.93 15.67 -23.15
CA THR A 287 -6.54 16.06 -22.87
C THR A 287 -5.59 15.60 -23.96
N ILE A 288 -5.84 14.45 -24.58
CA ILE A 288 -5.06 13.98 -25.75
C ILE A 288 -5.18 14.99 -26.88
N VAL A 289 -6.41 15.36 -27.24
CA VAL A 289 -6.68 16.33 -28.32
C VAL A 289 -6.08 17.70 -28.03
N LEU A 290 -6.26 18.22 -26.81
CA LEU A 290 -5.69 19.50 -26.42
C LEU A 290 -4.16 19.52 -26.53
N ASN A 291 -3.50 18.43 -26.12
CA ASN A 291 -2.05 18.31 -26.23
C ASN A 291 -1.57 18.12 -27.68
N GLU A 292 -2.31 17.39 -28.52
CA GLU A 292 -2.02 17.30 -29.97
C GLU A 292 -2.11 18.67 -30.65
N ILE A 293 -3.12 19.47 -30.28
CA ILE A 293 -3.26 20.86 -30.77
C ILE A 293 -2.11 21.74 -30.28
N LEU A 294 -1.71 21.61 -29.01
CA LEU A 294 -0.60 22.36 -28.45
C LEU A 294 0.72 22.05 -29.20
N GLU A 295 0.95 20.80 -29.57
CA GLU A 295 2.11 20.40 -30.36
C GLU A 295 2.10 20.99 -31.78
N LEU A 296 0.93 21.22 -32.39
CA LEU A 296 0.80 21.79 -33.74
C LEU A 296 1.10 23.29 -33.83
N THR A 297 0.96 24.00 -32.71
CA THR A 297 1.03 25.47 -32.62
C THR A 297 2.43 25.98 -32.25
N GLU A 298 3.41 25.08 -32.01
CA GLU A 298 4.72 25.39 -31.40
C GLU A 298 4.62 26.17 -30.07
N ALA A 299 3.39 26.24 -29.51
CA ALA A 299 3.06 26.95 -28.30
C ALA A 299 3.56 26.15 -27.11
N ASN A 300 4.46 26.75 -26.33
CA ASN A 300 4.75 26.32 -24.96
C ASN A 300 5.12 24.82 -24.82
N VAL A 301 6.17 24.37 -25.53
CA VAL A 301 6.70 22.98 -25.57
C VAL A 301 6.92 22.34 -24.17
N GLN A 302 6.95 23.14 -23.10
CA GLN A 302 7.24 22.69 -21.74
C GLN A 302 6.00 22.39 -20.89
N LYS A 303 4.80 22.88 -21.28
CA LYS A 303 3.56 22.66 -20.52
C LYS A 303 2.62 21.72 -21.28
N LYS A 304 1.76 21.01 -20.54
CA LYS A 304 0.72 20.12 -21.08
C LYS A 304 -0.58 20.28 -20.31
N PHE A 305 -1.68 19.96 -20.98
CA PHE A 305 -3.00 19.89 -20.38
C PHE A 305 -3.20 18.55 -19.68
N TYR A 306 -3.72 18.60 -18.46
CA TYR A 306 -4.07 17.44 -17.63
C TYR A 306 -5.47 17.62 -17.07
N LEU A 307 -6.14 16.52 -16.75
CA LEU A 307 -7.41 16.55 -16.03
C LEU A 307 -7.17 16.76 -14.54
N LEU A 308 -7.98 17.61 -13.94
CA LEU A 308 -8.12 17.67 -12.49
C LEU A 308 -8.88 16.44 -11.99
N SER A 309 -8.51 15.95 -10.81
CA SER A 309 -9.14 14.77 -10.22
C SER A 309 -10.61 15.02 -9.87
N TYR A 310 -11.44 14.00 -10.08
CA TYR A 310 -12.85 13.99 -9.69
C TYR A 310 -13.08 14.22 -8.18
N GLU A 311 -12.04 14.06 -7.34
CA GLU A 311 -12.12 14.39 -5.92
C GLU A 311 -12.33 15.91 -5.69
N PHE A 312 -11.97 16.74 -6.66
CA PHE A 312 -12.09 18.20 -6.58
C PHE A 312 -13.29 18.74 -7.37
N CYS A 313 -13.56 18.21 -8.56
CA CYS A 313 -14.59 18.69 -9.48
C CYS A 313 -15.05 17.61 -10.46
N ASP A 314 -16.28 17.70 -10.95
CA ASP A 314 -16.80 16.78 -11.97
C ASP A 314 -16.01 16.86 -13.29
N PHE A 315 -15.55 18.06 -13.65
CA PHE A 315 -14.64 18.30 -14.78
C PHE A 315 -13.75 19.51 -14.52
N GLY A 316 -12.47 19.37 -14.86
CA GLY A 316 -11.53 20.48 -14.81
C GLY A 316 -10.24 20.16 -15.55
N ILE A 317 -9.59 21.20 -16.05
CA ILE A 317 -8.35 21.11 -16.81
C ILE A 317 -7.32 22.03 -16.17
N VAL A 318 -6.08 21.55 -16.14
CA VAL A 318 -4.91 22.30 -15.69
C VAL A 318 -3.81 22.26 -16.74
N LEU A 319 -3.15 23.40 -16.94
CA LEU A 319 -1.96 23.53 -17.79
C LEU A 319 -0.71 23.56 -16.90
N ALA A 320 0.09 22.49 -16.93
CA ALA A 320 1.24 22.34 -16.03
C ALA A 320 2.51 21.95 -16.78
N ASP A 321 3.66 22.41 -16.30
CA ASP A 321 4.96 21.82 -16.67
C ASP A 321 5.19 20.52 -15.89
N GLN A 322 6.26 19.79 -16.21
CA GLN A 322 6.55 18.51 -15.53
C GLN A 322 6.69 18.66 -14.02
N SER A 323 7.34 19.73 -13.54
CA SER A 323 7.56 19.93 -12.10
C SER A 323 6.25 20.17 -11.35
N THR A 324 5.36 20.96 -11.96
CA THR A 324 4.05 21.30 -11.41
C THR A 324 3.12 20.10 -11.50
N TYR A 325 3.15 19.36 -12.60
CA TYR A 325 2.42 18.10 -12.77
C TYR A 325 2.77 17.09 -11.68
N GLU A 326 4.06 16.83 -11.42
CA GLU A 326 4.45 15.89 -10.35
C GLU A 326 3.95 16.38 -9.00
N LYS A 327 4.06 17.68 -8.71
CA LYS A 327 3.53 18.24 -7.45
C LYS A 327 2.02 18.09 -7.34
N LEU A 328 1.26 18.36 -8.40
CA LEU A 328 -0.19 18.17 -8.42
C LEU A 328 -0.57 16.69 -8.23
N LYS A 329 0.10 15.78 -8.93
CA LYS A 329 -0.10 14.33 -8.82
C LYS A 329 0.19 13.81 -7.41
N GLU A 330 1.29 14.24 -6.80
CA GLU A 330 1.66 13.89 -5.42
C GLU A 330 0.62 14.32 -4.38
N ASN A 331 -0.20 15.33 -4.69
CA ASN A 331 -1.24 15.87 -3.82
C ASN A 331 -2.66 15.41 -4.20
N GLY A 332 -2.78 14.49 -5.17
CA GLY A 332 -4.08 13.96 -5.61
C GLY A 332 -4.85 14.87 -6.57
N CYS A 333 -4.26 15.98 -7.03
CA CYS A 333 -4.96 16.99 -7.81
C CYS A 333 -5.17 16.62 -9.29
N ILE A 334 -4.35 15.71 -9.84
CA ILE A 334 -4.50 15.21 -11.21
C ILE A 334 -5.31 13.94 -11.19
N ASP A 335 -6.19 13.73 -12.18
CA ASP A 335 -6.99 12.51 -12.27
C ASP A 335 -6.13 11.23 -12.25
N PHE A 336 -6.61 10.23 -11.51
CA PHE A 336 -5.89 8.96 -11.35
C PHE A 336 -6.43 7.95 -12.35
N ASP A 337 -5.53 7.39 -13.16
CA ASP A 337 -5.91 6.40 -14.17
C ASP A 337 -6.18 5.02 -13.54
N PHE A 338 -7.41 4.84 -13.07
CA PHE A 338 -7.89 3.58 -12.49
C PHE A 338 -7.94 2.43 -13.51
N GLU A 339 -8.09 2.73 -14.80
CA GLU A 339 -8.18 1.72 -15.86
C GLU A 339 -6.82 1.05 -16.09
N ASN A 340 -5.74 1.83 -16.15
CA ASN A 340 -4.38 1.30 -16.28
C ASN A 340 -3.93 0.49 -15.05
N GLN A 341 -4.61 0.66 -13.92
CA GLN A 341 -4.35 -0.11 -12.70
C GLN A 341 -5.09 -1.47 -12.66
N LYS A 342 -5.92 -1.79 -13.65
CA LYS A 342 -6.61 -3.09 -13.75
C LYS A 342 -5.68 -4.21 -14.23
N LEU A 343 -6.04 -5.45 -13.91
CA LEU A 343 -5.42 -6.67 -14.46
C LEU A 343 -5.60 -6.74 -15.98
N THR A 344 -4.48 -6.90 -16.70
CA THR A 344 -4.49 -7.15 -18.14
C THR A 344 -4.98 -8.56 -18.44
N ALA A 345 -5.46 -8.78 -19.67
CA ALA A 345 -5.91 -10.11 -20.09
C ALA A 345 -4.81 -11.19 -19.96
N GLU A 346 -3.55 -10.82 -20.18
CA GLU A 346 -2.39 -11.73 -20.05
C GLU A 346 -2.13 -12.11 -18.59
N GLU A 347 -2.20 -11.14 -17.67
CA GLU A 347 -2.07 -11.35 -16.23
C GLU A 347 -3.21 -12.23 -15.71
N ILE A 348 -4.47 -11.95 -16.08
CA ILE A 348 -5.64 -12.76 -15.70
C ILE A 348 -5.45 -14.21 -16.18
N LYS A 349 -4.97 -14.41 -17.41
CA LYS A 349 -4.69 -15.73 -17.95
C LYS A 349 -3.59 -16.45 -17.15
N SER A 350 -2.56 -15.72 -16.72
CA SER A 350 -1.47 -16.25 -15.89
C SER A 350 -1.97 -16.68 -14.50
N ILE A 351 -2.78 -15.84 -13.84
CA ILE A 351 -3.40 -16.12 -12.53
C ILE A 351 -4.24 -17.39 -12.61
N ARG A 352 -5.14 -17.48 -13.60
CA ARG A 352 -5.98 -18.68 -13.82
C ARG A 352 -5.14 -19.93 -14.03
N LYS A 353 -4.12 -19.87 -14.91
CA LYS A 353 -3.21 -21.00 -15.17
C LYS A 353 -2.53 -21.49 -13.88
N TYR A 354 -2.09 -20.59 -13.00
CA TYR A 354 -1.46 -20.98 -11.75
C TYR A 354 -2.45 -21.53 -10.71
N SER A 355 -3.64 -20.94 -10.60
CA SER A 355 -4.71 -21.45 -9.73
C SER A 355 -5.07 -22.89 -10.09
N ASP A 356 -5.25 -23.17 -11.39
CA ASP A 356 -5.48 -24.52 -11.89
C ASP A 356 -4.31 -25.45 -11.53
N LEU A 357 -3.07 -24.97 -11.68
CA LEU A 357 -1.87 -25.75 -11.36
C LEU A 357 -1.79 -26.11 -9.87
N SER A 358 -2.07 -25.17 -8.97
CA SER A 358 -2.08 -25.43 -7.53
C SER A 358 -3.17 -26.43 -7.14
N THR A 359 -4.37 -26.25 -7.69
CA THR A 359 -5.49 -27.19 -7.50
C THR A 359 -5.10 -28.60 -7.95
N GLU A 360 -4.38 -28.70 -9.07
CA GLU A 360 -3.94 -29.99 -9.59
C GLU A 360 -2.89 -30.66 -8.69
N ILE A 361 -1.96 -29.88 -8.15
CA ILE A 361 -0.97 -30.38 -7.18
C ILE A 361 -1.67 -30.96 -5.94
N ASP A 362 -2.64 -30.22 -5.38
CA ASP A 362 -3.36 -30.65 -4.19
C ASP A 362 -4.20 -31.91 -4.44
N ASN A 363 -4.86 -31.99 -5.60
CA ASN A 363 -5.63 -33.17 -5.99
C ASN A 363 -4.73 -34.40 -6.15
N ILE A 364 -3.59 -34.27 -6.83
CA ILE A 364 -2.63 -35.36 -6.98
C ILE A 364 -2.10 -35.80 -5.60
N GLU A 365 -1.73 -34.85 -4.74
CA GLU A 365 -1.25 -35.15 -3.40
C GLU A 365 -2.29 -35.93 -2.58
N PHE A 366 -3.56 -35.51 -2.66
CA PHE A 366 -4.68 -36.22 -2.03
C PHE A 366 -4.80 -37.66 -2.54
N HIS A 367 -4.75 -37.89 -3.85
CA HIS A 367 -4.82 -39.24 -4.43
C HIS A 367 -3.65 -40.12 -3.98
N ILE A 368 -2.42 -39.58 -3.96
CA ILE A 368 -1.26 -40.29 -3.41
C ILE A 368 -1.52 -40.71 -1.95
N LYS A 369 -2.04 -39.80 -1.12
CA LYS A 369 -2.39 -40.09 0.29
C LYS A 369 -3.46 -41.19 0.41
N VAL A 370 -4.49 -41.17 -0.42
CA VAL A 370 -5.55 -42.19 -0.46
C VAL A 370 -4.98 -43.55 -0.85
N VAL A 371 -4.19 -43.61 -1.92
CA VAL A 371 -3.57 -44.86 -2.40
C VAL A 371 -2.64 -45.44 -1.32
N LYS A 372 -1.80 -44.61 -0.67
CA LYS A 372 -0.94 -45.04 0.45
C LYS A 372 -1.76 -45.64 1.60
N LYS A 373 -2.83 -44.97 2.03
CA LYS A 373 -3.69 -45.42 3.14
C LYS A 373 -4.39 -46.74 2.84
N SER A 374 -4.97 -46.88 1.65
CA SER A 374 -5.73 -48.07 1.25
C SER A 374 -4.86 -49.34 1.19
N ASN A 375 -3.56 -49.21 0.91
CA ASN A 375 -2.64 -50.35 0.78
C ASN A 375 -1.51 -50.34 1.82
N ASN A 376 -1.74 -49.81 3.03
CA ASN A 376 -0.73 -49.62 4.09
C ASN A 376 0.15 -50.85 4.40
N LYS A 377 -0.29 -52.08 4.08
CA LYS A 377 0.49 -53.32 4.26
C LYS A 377 1.43 -53.67 3.09
N ASP A 378 1.20 -53.12 1.89
CA ASP A 378 1.90 -53.49 0.65
C ASP A 378 2.93 -52.46 0.17
N PHE A 379 2.97 -51.29 0.80
CA PHE A 379 3.90 -50.21 0.49
C PHE A 379 5.31 -50.45 1.11
N LYS A 380 6.24 -51.01 0.32
CA LYS A 380 7.64 -51.23 0.71
C LYS A 380 8.49 -49.98 0.44
N LYS A 381 9.32 -49.58 1.41
CA LYS A 381 10.22 -48.43 1.30
C LYS A 381 11.12 -48.55 0.05
N GLY A 382 11.21 -47.48 -0.73
CA GLY A 382 12.04 -47.41 -1.94
C GLY A 382 11.44 -48.04 -3.22
N LYS A 383 10.29 -48.72 -3.13
CA LYS A 383 9.56 -49.18 -4.33
C LYS A 383 8.78 -48.03 -4.98
N GLN A 384 8.71 -48.07 -6.31
CA GLN A 384 7.94 -47.15 -7.12
C GLN A 384 6.53 -47.70 -7.33
N TYR A 385 5.53 -46.85 -7.15
CA TYR A 385 4.11 -47.12 -7.32
C TYR A 385 3.55 -46.16 -8.35
N HIS A 386 2.44 -46.51 -8.99
CA HIS A 386 1.81 -45.63 -9.96
C HIS A 386 0.28 -45.71 -9.91
N PHE A 387 -0.36 -44.64 -10.38
CA PHE A 387 -1.78 -44.61 -10.68
C PHE A 387 -2.04 -43.68 -11.87
N SER A 388 -3.12 -43.96 -12.57
CA SER A 388 -3.65 -43.10 -13.62
C SER A 388 -4.62 -42.11 -13.02
N TYR A 389 -4.46 -40.84 -13.36
CA TYR A 389 -5.22 -39.73 -12.80
C TYR A 389 -5.86 -38.94 -13.94
N GLN A 390 -7.19 -38.97 -13.99
CA GLN A 390 -7.96 -38.28 -15.04
C GLN A 390 -8.23 -36.84 -14.64
N THR A 391 -7.93 -35.90 -15.54
CA THR A 391 -8.18 -34.48 -15.32
C THR A 391 -8.41 -33.74 -16.64
N LYS A 392 -9.13 -32.63 -16.54
CA LYS A 392 -9.31 -31.68 -17.65
C LYS A 392 -8.19 -30.62 -17.68
N TYR A 393 -7.40 -30.50 -16.61
CA TYR A 393 -6.30 -29.54 -16.52
C TYR A 393 -5.03 -30.16 -17.07
N LEU A 394 -4.68 -29.81 -18.31
CA LEU A 394 -3.52 -30.36 -19.01
C LEU A 394 -2.40 -29.32 -19.16
N PHE A 395 -1.46 -29.33 -18.23
CA PHE A 395 -0.27 -28.47 -18.24
C PHE A 395 0.76 -28.83 -19.32
N ASP A 396 1.61 -27.84 -19.63
CA ASP A 396 2.80 -27.93 -20.46
C ASP A 396 4.01 -28.44 -19.66
N THR A 397 5.17 -28.55 -20.31
CA THR A 397 6.40 -29.07 -19.68
C THR A 397 6.78 -28.34 -18.39
N ASP A 398 6.62 -27.02 -18.36
CA ASP A 398 6.97 -26.20 -17.21
C ASP A 398 6.03 -26.44 -16.02
N GLY A 399 4.71 -26.48 -16.28
CA GLY A 399 3.74 -26.85 -15.24
C GLY A 399 3.97 -28.26 -14.70
N LEU A 400 4.29 -29.23 -15.57
CA LEU A 400 4.63 -30.59 -15.13
C LEU A 400 5.89 -30.62 -14.27
N ASN A 401 6.91 -29.82 -14.58
CA ASN A 401 8.14 -29.76 -13.79
C ASN A 401 7.88 -29.21 -12.38
N LEU A 402 7.02 -28.19 -12.25
CA LEU A 402 6.58 -27.67 -10.95
C LEU A 402 5.83 -28.72 -10.13
N ILE A 403 4.94 -29.50 -10.75
CA ILE A 403 4.24 -30.61 -10.08
C ILE A 403 5.25 -31.65 -9.57
N LYS A 404 6.22 -32.05 -10.40
CA LYS A 404 7.27 -33.01 -10.02
C LYS A 404 8.08 -32.52 -8.83
N GLU A 405 8.49 -31.26 -8.85
CA GLU A 405 9.30 -30.66 -7.79
C GLU A 405 8.54 -30.60 -6.46
N LYS A 406 7.30 -30.10 -6.47
CA LYS A 406 6.50 -29.98 -5.25
C LYS A 406 6.13 -31.31 -4.62
N LEU A 407 5.76 -32.30 -5.44
CA LEU A 407 5.26 -33.58 -4.94
C LEU A 407 6.35 -34.66 -4.87
N ASN A 408 7.55 -34.38 -5.40
CA ASN A 408 8.64 -35.34 -5.55
C ASN A 408 8.19 -36.64 -6.25
N ILE A 409 7.55 -36.47 -7.42
CA ILE A 409 6.99 -37.55 -8.24
C ILE A 409 7.56 -37.54 -9.66
N ILE A 410 7.34 -38.63 -10.38
CA ILE A 410 7.40 -38.64 -11.84
C ILE A 410 5.97 -38.53 -12.35
N ILE A 411 5.73 -37.65 -13.31
CA ILE A 411 4.43 -37.45 -13.93
C ILE A 411 4.60 -37.47 -15.46
N VAL A 412 3.73 -38.23 -16.13
CA VAL A 412 3.71 -38.37 -17.59
C VAL A 412 2.32 -38.01 -18.08
N LYS A 413 2.24 -37.12 -19.08
CA LYS A 413 0.97 -36.73 -19.69
C LYS A 413 0.41 -37.86 -20.56
N ILE A 414 -0.86 -38.19 -20.38
CA ILE A 414 -1.63 -39.14 -21.18
C ILE A 414 -2.85 -38.42 -21.77
N GLU A 415 -3.59 -39.09 -22.67
CA GLU A 415 -4.67 -38.48 -23.47
C GLU A 415 -5.76 -37.77 -22.64
N LEU A 416 -6.11 -38.31 -21.46
CA LEU A 416 -7.17 -37.78 -20.58
C LEU A 416 -6.66 -37.42 -19.17
N GLY A 417 -5.36 -37.18 -19.00
CA GLY A 417 -4.80 -36.80 -17.70
C GLY A 417 -3.32 -37.14 -17.54
N TYR A 418 -2.98 -37.77 -16.41
CA TYR A 418 -1.61 -38.03 -16.00
C TYR A 418 -1.40 -39.47 -15.51
N GLU A 419 -0.27 -40.06 -15.90
CA GLU A 419 0.27 -41.24 -15.24
C GLU A 419 1.29 -40.78 -14.18
N ILE A 420 1.05 -41.12 -12.92
CA ILE A 420 1.77 -40.56 -11.78
C ILE A 420 2.52 -41.69 -11.08
N PHE A 421 3.84 -41.55 -10.97
CA PHE A 421 4.70 -42.49 -10.28
C PHE A 421 5.32 -41.84 -9.04
N PHE A 422 5.19 -42.50 -7.89
CA PHE A 422 5.67 -42.00 -6.61
C PHE A 422 6.35 -43.11 -5.81
N LYS A 423 7.16 -42.73 -4.82
CA LYS A 423 7.82 -43.66 -3.90
C LYS A 423 7.20 -43.55 -2.50
N ASN A 424 7.25 -44.62 -1.72
CA ASN A 424 6.78 -44.59 -0.33
C ASN A 424 7.70 -43.75 0.55
#